data_AF-A0A915LYY3-F1
#
_entry.id   AF-A0A915LYY3-F1
#
_cell.length_a   1.000
_cell.length_b   1.000
_cell.length_c   1.000
_cell.angle_alpha   90.00
_cell.angle_beta   90.00
_cell.angle_gamma   90.00
#
_symmetry.space_group_name_H-M   'P 1'
#
loop_
_entity.id
_entity.type
_entity.pdbx_description
1 polymer ?
#
loop_
_entity_poly.entity_id
_entity_poly.type
_entity_poly.pdbx_seq_one_letter_code
_entity_poly.pdbx_strand_id
1 'polypeptide(L)' 'MFGLTERGKKMLIHQGYKYNKEVSRKGTTYWTCKKYRTPQKCTGRAKTIGDEIIETQKHSCVPSQIDVEATQIRNK' A
#
# COMPACT_ATOMS: atom_id res chain seq x y z
N MET A 1 -3.45 6.42 3.32
CA MET A 1 -2.96 7.63 2.61
C MET A 1 -2.14 7.22 1.39
N PHE A 2 -2.13 8.04 0.33
CA PHE A 2 -1.18 7.92 -0.77
C PHE A 2 0.09 8.69 -0.39
N GLY A 3 1.20 7.98 -0.22
CA GLY A 3 2.51 8.58 0.03
C GLY A 3 3.32 8.71 -1.26
N LEU A 4 4.26 9.64 -1.29
CA LEU A 4 5.35 9.62 -2.26
C LEU A 4 6.58 9.06 -1.54
N THR A 5 7.31 8.16 -2.20
CA THR A 5 8.64 7.79 -1.72
C THR A 5 9.61 8.95 -1.93
N GLU A 6 10.75 8.95 -1.23
CA GLU A 6 11.86 9.91 -1.44
C GLU A 6 12.34 9.99 -2.91
N ARG A 7 12.03 8.97 -3.72
CA ARG A 7 12.29 8.94 -5.18
C ARG A 7 11.10 9.37 -6.03
N GLY A 8 10.10 10.03 -5.46
CA GLY A 8 8.90 10.52 -6.15
C GLY A 8 7.93 9.43 -6.64
N LYS A 9 8.15 8.15 -6.28
CA LYS A 9 7.23 7.06 -6.68
C LYS A 9 6.03 7.02 -5.74
N LYS A 10 4.82 6.96 -6.30
CA LYS A 10 3.58 6.76 -5.55
C LYS A 10 3.62 5.44 -4.79
N MET A 11 3.37 5.50 -3.50
CA MET A 11 3.19 4.38 -2.57
C MET A 11 1.83 4.50 -1.88
N LEU A 12 1.28 3.36 -1.50
CA LEU A 12 0.06 3.29 -0.70
C LEU A 12 0.45 2.89 0.72
N ILE A 13 -0.09 3.59 1.71
CA ILE A 13 -0.01 3.20 3.11
C ILE A 13 -1.42 2.92 3.60
N HIS A 14 -1.67 1.69 4.01
CA HIS A 14 -2.98 1.22 4.46
C HIS A 14 -2.80 0.19 5.57
N GLN A 15 -3.54 0.35 6.68
CA GLN A 15 -3.47 -0.53 7.86
C GLN A 15 -2.05 -0.76 8.41
N GLY A 16 -1.19 0.26 8.36
CA GLY A 16 0.22 0.14 8.79
C GLY A 16 1.12 -0.66 7.84
N TYR A 17 0.62 -1.01 6.65
CA TYR A 17 1.41 -1.66 5.60
C TYR A 17 1.73 -0.69 4.46
N LYS A 18 2.98 -0.78 3.98
CA LYS A 18 3.48 -0.08 2.80
C LYS A 18 3.31 -0.96 1.56
N TYR A 19 2.69 -0.41 0.52
CA TYR A 19 2.55 -1.06 -0.77
C TYR A 19 3.19 -0.23 -1.87
N ASN A 20 3.88 -0.91 -2.79
CA ASN A 20 4.37 -0.34 -4.03
C ASN A 20 3.29 -0.42 -5.10
N LYS A 21 3.21 0.61 -5.94
CA LYS A 21 2.38 0.56 -7.15
C LYS A 21 2.94 -0.50 -8.08
N GLU A 22 2.11 -1.47 -8.44
CA GLU A 22 2.44 -2.49 -9.45
C GLU A 22 2.01 -2.02 -10.84
N VAL A 23 0.71 -1.77 -11.01
CA VAL A 23 0.16 -1.32 -12.29
C VAL A 23 -1.14 -0.54 -12.07
N SER A 24 -1.43 0.43 -12.94
CA SER A 24 -2.74 1.09 -13.00
C SER A 24 -3.43 0.75 -14.32
N ARG A 25 -4.66 0.21 -14.26
CA ARG A 25 -5.47 -0.17 -15.42
C ARG A 25 -6.93 0.24 -15.19
N LYS A 26 -7.57 0.87 -16.18
CA LYS A 26 -9.00 1.22 -16.17
C LYS A 26 -9.49 1.89 -14.86
N GLY A 27 -8.74 2.88 -14.36
CA GLY A 27 -9.09 3.56 -13.10
C GLY A 27 -8.83 2.77 -11.81
N THR A 28 -8.37 1.52 -11.91
CA THR A 28 -7.92 0.71 -10.78
C THR A 28 -6.40 0.68 -10.71
N THR A 29 -5.82 1.01 -9.56
CA THR A 29 -4.39 0.82 -9.30
C THR A 29 -4.18 -0.39 -8.41
N TYR A 30 -3.31 -1.30 -8.84
CA TYR A 30 -2.92 -2.49 -8.10
C TYR A 30 -1.64 -2.21 -7.33
N TRP A 31 -1.61 -2.68 -6.10
CA TRP A 31 -0.58 -2.42 -5.12
C TRP A 31 -0.10 -3.73 -4.50
N THR A 32 1.21 -3.89 -4.38
CA THR A 32 1.83 -5.06 -3.76
C THR A 32 2.65 -4.64 -2.55
N CYS A 33 2.63 -5.47 -1.50
CA CYS A 33 3.37 -5.19 -0.28
C CYS A 33 4.84 -4.91 -0.58
N LYS A 34 5.43 -3.90 0.06
CA LYS A 34 6.86 -3.57 -0.10
C LYS A 34 7.75 -4.76 0.22
N LYS A 35 7.30 -5.63 1.13
CA LYS A 35 8.02 -6.84 1.54
C LYS A 35 7.85 -8.03 0.59
N TYR A 36 7.05 -7.91 -0.48
CA TYR A 36 6.89 -8.96 -1.49
C TYR A 36 8.21 -9.33 -2.18
N ARG A 37 9.06 -8.34 -2.48
CA ARG A 37 10.39 -8.56 -3.10
C ARG A 37 11.53 -8.73 -2.09
N THR A 38 11.22 -8.85 -0.81
CA THR A 38 12.21 -9.11 0.24
C THR A 38 12.24 -10.60 0.59
N PRO A 39 13.22 -11.09 1.36
CA PRO A 39 13.25 -12.49 1.80
C PRO A 39 11.98 -12.96 2.51
N GLN A 40 11.21 -12.03 3.12
CA GLN A 40 9.92 -12.32 3.74
C GLN A 40 8.82 -12.73 2.74
N LYS A 41 8.96 -12.39 1.45
CA LYS A 41 8.03 -12.73 0.36
C LYS A 41 6.55 -12.51 0.70
N CYS A 42 6.24 -11.40 1.35
CA CYS A 42 4.86 -11.12 1.78
C CYS A 42 3.92 -11.04 0.57
N THR A 43 2.83 -11.81 0.60
CA THR A 43 1.83 -11.85 -0.47
C THR A 43 0.73 -10.80 -0.32
N GLY A 44 0.87 -9.84 0.60
CA GLY A 44 -0.11 -8.78 0.80
C GLY A 44 -0.34 -7.95 -0.46
N ARG A 45 -1.61 -7.80 -0.85
CA ARG A 45 -2.01 -7.05 -2.04
C ARG A 45 -3.23 -6.18 -1.73
N ALA A 46 -3.26 -5.04 -2.39
CA ALA A 46 -4.40 -4.14 -2.36
C ALA A 46 -4.64 -3.56 -3.76
N LYS A 47 -5.82 -3.02 -3.97
CA LYS A 47 -6.17 -2.23 -5.15
C LYS A 47 -6.84 -0.95 -4.69
N THR A 48 -6.70 0.11 -5.46
CA THR A 48 -7.44 1.34 -5.27
C THR A 48 -8.27 1.64 -6.48
N ILE A 49 -9.55 1.97 -6.28
CA ILE A 49 -10.51 2.29 -7.33
C ILE A 49 -11.05 3.68 -7.01
N GLY A 50 -10.63 4.68 -7.77
CA GLY A 50 -10.84 6.08 -7.39
C GLY A 50 -10.19 6.39 -6.03
N ASP A 51 -11.01 6.80 -5.07
CA ASP A 51 -10.62 7.11 -3.69
C ASP A 51 -10.73 5.92 -2.73
N GLU A 52 -11.25 4.79 -3.17
CA GLU A 52 -11.48 3.62 -2.33
C GLU A 52 -10.27 2.69 -2.33
N ILE A 53 -9.90 2.17 -1.16
CA ILE A 53 -8.82 1.20 -0.99
C ILE A 53 -9.43 -0.14 -0.61
N ILE A 54 -9.13 -1.17 -1.41
CA ILE A 54 -9.63 -2.53 -1.23
C ILE A 54 -8.44 -3.47 -1.09
N GLU A 55 -8.30 -4.11 0.07
CA GLU A 55 -7.31 -5.16 0.24
C GLU A 55 -7.78 -6.44 -0.45
N THR A 56 -6.93 -7.00 -1.31
CA THR A 56 -7.24 -8.20 -2.08
C THR A 56 -6.55 -9.44 -1.53
N GLN A 57 -5.44 -9.27 -0.79
CA GLN A 57 -4.71 -10.39 -0.21
C GLN A 57 -4.11 -10.01 1.15
N LYS A 58 -4.26 -10.91 2.12
CA LYS A 58 -3.76 -10.73 3.49
C LYS A 58 -2.23 -10.66 3.52
N HIS A 59 -1.70 -9.90 4.47
CA HIS A 59 -0.27 -9.85 4.72
C HIS A 59 0.20 -11.05 5.53
N SER A 60 1.34 -11.60 5.14
CA SER A 60 2.12 -12.56 5.94
C SER A 60 3.26 -11.89 6.70
N CYS A 61 3.36 -10.56 6.63
CA CYS A 61 4.38 -9.79 7.31
C CYS A 61 3.81 -9.00 8.49
N VAL A 62 4.69 -8.68 9.44
CA VAL A 62 4.37 -7.73 10.50
C VAL A 62 4.37 -6.30 9.96
N PRO A 63 3.34 -5.49 10.28
CA PRO A 63 3.30 -4.07 9.93
C PRO A 63 4.44 -3.34 10.64
N SER A 64 5.09 -2.41 9.97
CA SER A 64 6.13 -1.59 10.59
C SER A 64 5.47 -0.47 11.41
N GLN A 65 5.84 -0.33 12.70
CA GLN A 65 5.28 0.68 13.61
C GLN A 65 5.37 2.13 13.09
N ILE A 66 6.28 2.42 12.15
CA ILE A 66 6.47 3.76 11.55
C ILE A 66 5.34 4.14 10.56
N ASP A 67 4.50 3.19 10.11
CA ASP A 67 3.47 3.43 9.09
C ASP A 67 2.04 3.56 9.62
N VAL A 68 1.84 3.37 10.92
CA VAL A 68 0.51 3.43 11.55
C VAL A 68 -0.06 4.86 11.49
N GLU A 69 0.81 5.88 11.53
CA GLU A 69 0.43 7.29 11.56
C GLU A 69 -0.13 7.81 10.23
N ALA A 70 0.20 7.18 9.08
CA ALA A 70 -0.27 7.64 7.78
C ALA A 70 -1.69 7.17 7.41
N THR A 71 -2.40 6.47 8.30
CA THR A 71 -3.78 6.02 8.02
C THR A 71 -4.83 7.06 8.44
N GLN A 72 -4.45 8.11 9.18
CA GLN A 72 -5.38 9.09 9.76
C GLN A 72 -5.17 10.53 9.27
N ILE A 73 -5.31 10.80 7.96
CA ILE A 73 -5.73 12.14 7.53
C ILE A 73 -6.64 11.98 6.32
N ARG A 74 -7.93 11.79 6.58
CA ARG A 74 -9.01 12.17 5.67
C ARG A 74 -9.93 13.12 6.42
N ASN A 75 -9.39 14.25 6.88
CA ASN A 75 -10.22 15.32 7.39
C ASN A 75 -10.21 16.47 6.37
N LYS A 76 -11.31 16.49 5.63
CA LYS A 76 -12.15 17.62 5.20
C LYS A 76 -11.51 19.00 5.14
#